data_AF-A0A8C0RI75-F1
#
_entry.id   AF-A0A8C0RI75-F1
#
_cell.length_a   1.000
_cell.length_b   1.000
_cell.length_c   1.000
_cell.angle_alpha   90.00
_cell.angle_beta   90.00
_cell.angle_gamma   90.00
#
_symmetry.space_group_name_H-M   'P 1'
#
loop_
_entity.id
_entity.type
_entity.pdbx_description
1 polymer ?
#
loop_
_entity_poly.entity_id
_entity_poly.type
_entity_poly.pdbx_seq_one_letter_code
_entity_poly.pdbx_strand_id
1 'polypeptide(L)'
;SWGQVRPQVRLLEEWILEQLTRLYDCQEEEIPELEIDVDELLDLESDDTQAARVKELLVDCYKPTEAFISSLLDKIQGMQKLGTPQK
;
A
#
# COMPACT_ATOMS: atom_id res chain seq x y z
N SER A 1 -13.91 -21.64 -4.60
CA SER A 1 -13.95 -21.16 -3.21
C SER A 1 -13.13 -19.89 -3.17
N TRP A 2 -13.74 -18.77 -3.55
CA TRP A 2 -13.09 -17.45 -3.49
C TRP A 2 -13.34 -16.93 -2.08
N GLY A 3 -12.45 -17.32 -1.16
CA GLY A 3 -12.54 -17.00 0.25
C GLY A 3 -12.51 -15.48 0.43
N GLN A 4 -13.55 -14.97 1.08
CA GLN A 4 -13.62 -13.68 1.76
C GLN A 4 -12.55 -12.64 1.37
N VAL A 5 -12.65 -12.08 0.16
CA VAL A 5 -11.88 -10.87 -0.16
C VAL A 5 -12.29 -9.80 0.84
N ARG A 6 -11.38 -9.43 1.75
CA ARG A 6 -11.66 -8.45 2.80
C ARG A 6 -12.02 -7.13 2.12
N PRO A 7 -13.22 -6.56 2.35
CA PRO A 7 -13.64 -5.32 1.66
C PRO A 7 -12.64 -4.18 1.84
N GLN A 8 -11.99 -4.13 3.00
CA GLN A 8 -10.99 -3.12 3.35
C GLN A 8 -9.73 -3.20 2.46
N VAL A 9 -9.32 -4.42 2.08
CA VAL A 9 -8.12 -4.63 1.26
C VAL A 9 -8.37 -4.09 -0.15
N ARG A 10 -9.54 -4.40 -0.74
CA ARG A 10 -9.91 -3.83 -2.05
C ARG A 10 -9.93 -2.30 -2.06
N LEU A 11 -10.48 -1.69 -1.01
CA LEU A 11 -10.49 -0.22 -0.90
C LEU A 11 -9.07 0.36 -0.79
N LEU A 12 -8.15 -0.36 -0.16
CA LEU A 12 -6.74 0.04 -0.10
C LEU A 12 -6.05 -0.16 -1.45
N GLU A 13 -6.28 -1.28 -2.14
CA GLU A 13 -5.74 -1.55 -3.47
C GLU A 13 -6.19 -0.49 -4.49
N GLU A 14 -7.49 -0.16 -4.51
CA GLU A 14 -8.04 0.91 -5.37
C GLU A 14 -7.41 2.27 -5.04
N TRP A 15 -7.22 2.57 -3.75
CA TRP A 15 -6.55 3.81 -3.34
C TRP A 15 -5.06 3.84 -3.73
N ILE A 16 -4.34 2.72 -3.57
CA ILE A 16 -2.93 2.59 -3.96
C ILE A 16 -2.81 2.91 -5.44
N LEU A 17 -3.64 2.30 -6.27
CA LEU A 17 -3.63 2.53 -7.72
C LEU A 17 -3.91 4.00 -8.07
N GLU A 18 -4.91 4.62 -7.43
CA GLU A 18 -5.20 6.04 -7.62
C GLU A 18 -4.01 6.92 -7.19
N GLN A 19 -3.33 6.60 -6.09
CA GLN A 19 -2.16 7.39 -5.69
C GLN A 19 -0.95 7.13 -6.57
N LEU A 20 -0.76 5.93 -7.11
CA LEU A 20 0.32 5.62 -8.04
C LEU A 20 0.13 6.35 -9.37
N THR A 21 -1.08 6.40 -9.94
CA THR A 21 -1.36 7.21 -11.15
C THR A 21 -1.04 8.68 -10.92
N ARG A 22 -1.37 9.24 -9.76
CA ARG A 22 -0.99 10.62 -9.38
C ARG A 22 0.50 10.80 -9.16
N LEU A 23 1.14 9.83 -8.50
CA LEU A 23 2.58 9.86 -8.24
C LEU A 23 3.32 9.85 -9.57
N TYR A 24 3.07 8.88 -10.44
CA TYR A 24 3.73 8.77 -11.73
C TYR A 24 3.24 9.80 -12.77
N ASP A 25 2.09 10.45 -12.55
CA ASP A 25 1.44 11.36 -13.50
C ASP A 25 1.19 10.68 -14.85
N CYS A 26 0.69 9.44 -14.78
CA CYS A 26 0.38 8.61 -15.92
C CYS A 26 -0.91 7.82 -15.68
N GLN A 27 -1.44 7.19 -16.73
CA GLN A 27 -2.59 6.30 -16.60
C GLN A 27 -2.18 4.97 -15.95
N GLU A 28 -3.15 4.23 -15.43
CA GLU A 28 -2.94 2.91 -14.81
C GLU A 28 -2.14 1.96 -15.73
N GLU A 29 -2.46 1.96 -17.04
CA GLU A 29 -1.78 1.13 -18.05
C GLU A 29 -0.30 1.48 -18.27
N GLU A 30 0.13 2.65 -17.80
CA GLU A 30 1.50 3.18 -17.95
C GLU A 30 2.29 3.12 -16.64
N ILE A 31 1.66 2.73 -15.53
CA ILE A 31 2.38 2.44 -14.29
C ILE A 31 3.30 1.24 -14.60
N PRO A 32 4.58 1.26 -14.17
CA PRO A 32 5.45 0.10 -14.30
C PRO A 32 4.81 -1.13 -13.66
N GLU A 33 5.32 -2.34 -13.96
CA GLU A 33 4.90 -3.59 -13.32
C GLU A 33 5.32 -3.63 -11.82
N LEU A 34 4.76 -2.70 -11.05
CA LEU A 34 4.98 -2.46 -9.65
C LEU A 34 3.74 -2.97 -8.90
N GLU A 35 3.95 -3.97 -8.06
CA GLU A 35 2.92 -4.57 -7.23
C GLU A 35 3.24 -4.29 -5.76
N ILE A 36 2.28 -3.70 -5.04
CA ILE A 36 2.38 -3.51 -3.59
C ILE A 36 1.54 -4.60 -2.93
N ASP A 37 2.21 -5.58 -2.34
CA ASP A 37 1.56 -6.67 -1.60
C ASP A 37 1.03 -6.15 -0.26
N VAL A 38 -0.30 -5.98 -0.18
CA VAL A 38 -0.96 -5.46 1.02
C VAL A 38 -0.91 -6.46 2.17
N ASP A 39 -0.99 -7.76 1.90
CA ASP A 39 -0.91 -8.78 2.94
C ASP A 39 0.51 -8.83 3.53
N GLU A 40 1.55 -8.75 2.70
CA GLU A 40 2.94 -8.61 3.17
C GLU A 40 3.10 -7.41 4.10
N LEU A 41 2.62 -6.22 3.69
CA LEU A 41 2.75 -5.02 4.50
C LEU A 41 1.96 -5.09 5.82
N LEU A 42 0.82 -5.79 5.85
CA LEU A 42 0.04 -6.02 7.06
C LEU A 42 0.72 -6.98 8.04
N ASP A 43 1.53 -7.93 7.55
CA ASP A 43 2.31 -8.87 8.37
C ASP A 43 3.59 -8.25 8.94
N LEU A 44 4.07 -7.13 8.39
CA LEU A 44 5.23 -6.41 8.93
C LEU A 44 4.90 -5.72 10.27
N GLU A 45 5.84 -5.85 11.19
CA GLU A 45 5.67 -5.52 12.62
C GLU A 45 5.93 -4.04 12.98
N SER A 46 6.48 -3.25 12.05
CA SER A 46 6.81 -1.84 12.30
C SER A 46 6.67 -0.95 11.06
N ASP A 47 6.21 0.28 11.26
CA ASP A 47 6.16 1.35 10.26
C ASP A 47 7.52 1.53 9.53
N ASP A 48 8.65 1.38 10.24
CA ASP A 48 9.99 1.49 9.62
C ASP A 48 10.23 0.37 8.60
N THR A 49 9.86 -0.87 8.94
CA THR A 49 10.00 -2.03 8.03
C THR A 49 9.02 -1.94 6.86
N GLN A 50 7.79 -1.49 7.10
CA GLN A 50 6.81 -1.22 6.05
C GLN A 50 7.29 -0.11 5.10
N ALA A 51 7.83 0.98 5.65
CA ALA A 51 8.36 2.08 4.86
C ALA A 51 9.56 1.66 4.01
N ALA A 52 10.48 0.87 4.57
CA ALA A 52 11.62 0.34 3.84
C ALA A 52 11.14 -0.53 2.66
N ARG A 53 10.18 -1.42 2.89
CA ARG A 53 9.63 -2.29 1.85
C ARG A 53 9.00 -1.50 0.69
N VAL A 54 8.19 -0.49 1.00
CA VAL A 54 7.57 0.37 -0.02
C VAL A 54 8.62 1.21 -0.77
N LYS A 55 9.66 1.69 -0.08
CA LYS A 55 10.77 2.42 -0.72
C LYS A 55 11.55 1.53 -1.70
N GLU A 56 11.76 0.26 -1.38
CA GLU A 56 12.39 -0.69 -2.28
C GLU A 56 11.57 -0.92 -3.55
N LEU A 57 10.23 -1.03 -3.42
CA LEU A 57 9.35 -1.14 -4.59
C LEU A 57 9.39 0.12 -5.45
N LEU A 58 9.50 1.30 -4.84
CA LEU A 58 9.55 2.59 -5.53
C LEU A 58 10.97 3.05 -5.87
N VAL A 59 11.97 2.15 -5.87
CA VAL A 59 13.38 2.54 -6.07
C VAL A 59 13.64 3.25 -7.41
N ASP A 60 12.89 2.91 -8.45
CA ASP A 60 13.00 3.52 -9.78
C ASP A 60 12.06 4.73 -9.98
N CYS A 61 11.33 5.14 -8.93
CA CYS A 61 10.48 6.32 -8.97
C CYS A 61 11.32 7.60 -8.79
N TYR A 62 11.40 8.43 -9.83
CA TYR A 62 12.16 9.69 -9.81
C TYR A 62 11.45 10.86 -9.11
N LYS A 63 10.26 10.62 -8.56
CA LYS A 63 9.43 11.65 -7.90
C LYS A 63 9.47 11.47 -6.37
N PRO A 64 9.19 12.53 -5.59
CA PRO A 64 9.14 12.43 -4.14
C PRO A 64 8.09 11.41 -3.67
N THR A 65 8.50 10.42 -2.90
CA THR A 65 7.64 9.31 -2.46
C THR A 65 7.22 9.44 -1.00
N GLU A 66 7.78 10.37 -0.23
CA GLU A 66 7.55 10.45 1.22
C GLU A 66 6.06 10.64 1.58
N ALA A 67 5.33 11.46 0.82
CA ALA A 67 3.91 11.70 1.06
C ALA A 67 3.05 10.46 0.76
N PHE A 68 3.39 9.71 -0.30
CA PHE A 68 2.74 8.45 -0.65
C PHE A 68 2.97 7.42 0.44
N ILE A 69 4.23 7.20 0.82
CA ILE A 69 4.63 6.24 1.85
C ILE A 69 3.94 6.57 3.18
N SER A 70 4.01 7.82 3.64
CA SER A 70 3.38 8.22 4.91
C SER A 70 1.87 7.98 4.91
N SER A 71 1.18 8.23 3.78
CA SER A 71 -0.27 8.02 3.68
C SER A 71 -0.64 6.54 3.61
N LEU A 72 0.19 5.71 2.97
CA LEU A 72 0.01 4.26 2.90
C LEU A 72 0.17 3.63 4.29
N LEU A 73 1.20 4.04 5.04
CA LEU A 73 1.42 3.56 6.41
C LEU A 73 0.25 3.90 7.35
N ASP A 74 -0.28 5.12 7.29
CA ASP A 74 -1.45 5.51 8.09
C ASP A 74 -2.66 4.59 7.84
N LYS A 75 -2.90 4.24 6.58
CA LYS A 75 -3.97 3.33 6.19
C LYS A 75 -3.74 1.90 6.67
N ILE A 76 -2.52 1.37 6.49
CA ILE A 76 -2.14 0.03 6.96
C ILE A 76 -2.29 -0.06 8.47
N GLN A 77 -1.80 0.95 9.20
CA GLN A 77 -1.91 1.02 10.64
C GLN A 77 -3.38 1.07 11.10
N GLY A 78 -4.22 1.82 10.40
CA GLY A 78 -5.67 1.85 10.62
C GLY A 78 -6.30 0.47 10.42
N MET A 79 -5.88 -0.26 9.38
CA MET A 79 -6.37 -1.61 9.08
C MET A 79 -5.92 -2.66 10.10
N GLN A 80 -4.68 -2.62 10.57
CA GLN A 80 -4.16 -3.51 11.61
C GLN A 80 -4.96 -3.35 12.93
N LYS A 81 -5.32 -2.12 13.30
CA LYS A 81 -6.14 -1.82 14.49
C LYS A 81 -7.58 -2.35 14.37
N LEU A 82 -8.13 -2.41 13.16
CA LEU A 82 -9.47 -2.93 12.89
C LEU A 82 -9.50 -4.47 12.75
N GLY A 83 -8.35 -5.09 12.47
CA GLY A 83 -8.21 -6.53 12.25
C GLY A 83 -7.98 -7.36 13.52
N THR A 84 -7.59 -6.74 14.64
CA THR A 84 -7.53 -7.43 15.93
C THR A 84 -8.94 -7.54 16.53
N PRO A 85 -9.48 -8.75 16.79
CA PRO A 85 -10.63 -8.85 17.69
C PRO A 85 -10.21 -8.22 19.02
N GLN A 86 -10.91 -7.14 19.39
CA GLN A 86 -10.80 -6.55 20.72
C GLN A 86 -11.11 -7.66 21.72
N LYS A 87 -10.14 -7.92 22.60
CA LYS A 87 -10.20 -8.89 23.68
C LYS A 87 -11.37 -8.62 24.61
#